data_AF-A0A1V1W134-F1
#
_entry.id   AF-A0A1V1W134-F1
#
_cell.length_a   1.000
_cell.length_b   1.000
_cell.length_c   1.000
_cell.angle_alpha   90.00
_cell.angle_beta   90.00
_cell.angle_gamma   90.00
#
_symmetry.space_group_name_H-M   'P 1'
#
loop_
_entity.id
_entity.type
_entity.pdbx_description
1 polymer ?
#
loop_
_entity_poly.entity_id
_entity_poly.type
_entity_poly.pdbx_seq_one_letter_code
_entity_poly.pdbx_strand_id
1 'polypeptide(L)'
;MQALIIGGLFGAIGGMIYVLPSSTQPDSMGRSLTFFCYTALLIGGAATIFGPVLGALIFFGCRIGIKYTASAYIPDSVMNAQQTEQFSYIVVGVALMLIVIFRPQGILGNKRELRFDV
;
A
#
# COMPACT_ATOMS: atom_id res chain seq x y z
N MET A 1 -11.47 21.87 -11.28
CA MET A 1 -11.93 20.72 -12.08
C MET A 1 -10.81 19.96 -12.79
N GLN A 2 -9.77 20.62 -13.33
CA GLN A 2 -8.69 19.95 -14.07
C GLN A 2 -7.94 18.87 -13.27
N ALA A 3 -7.59 19.14 -12.01
CA ALA A 3 -6.89 18.17 -11.15
C ALA A 3 -7.70 16.88 -10.92
N LEU A 4 -9.03 16.99 -10.78
CA LEU A 4 -9.90 15.82 -10.60
C LEU A 4 -9.93 14.94 -11.85
N ILE A 5 -10.00 15.55 -13.05
CA ILE A 5 -10.02 14.83 -14.32
C ILE A 5 -8.70 14.10 -14.55
N ILE A 6 -7.58 14.79 -14.32
CA ILE A 6 -6.23 14.22 -14.49
C ILE A 6 -6.01 13.09 -13.48
N GLY A 7 -6.37 13.30 -12.21
CA GLY A 7 -6.28 12.25 -11.18
C GLY A 7 -7.16 11.04 -11.49
N GLY A 8 -8.39 11.26 -11.96
CA GLY A 8 -9.31 10.21 -12.38
C GLY A 8 -8.79 9.41 -13.58
N LEU A 9 -8.19 10.08 -14.56
CA LEU A 9 -7.58 9.44 -15.73
C LEU A 9 -6.44 8.49 -15.31
N PHE A 10 -5.48 8.98 -14.52
CA PHE A 10 -4.37 8.15 -14.06
C PHE A 10 -4.81 7.04 -13.10
N GLY A 11 -5.81 7.30 -12.25
CA GLY A 11 -6.42 6.28 -11.39
C GLY A 11 -7.08 5.16 -12.20
N ALA A 12 -7.82 5.51 -13.26
CA ALA A 12 -8.44 4.53 -14.15
C ALA A 12 -7.39 3.69 -14.91
N ILE A 13 -6.34 4.33 -15.43
CA ILE A 13 -5.23 3.62 -16.10
C ILE A 13 -4.53 2.67 -15.12
N GLY A 14 -4.24 3.12 -13.90
CA GLY A 14 -3.65 2.28 -12.85
C GLY A 14 -4.54 1.09 -12.49
N GLY A 15 -5.85 1.31 -12.35
CA GLY A 15 -6.82 0.26 -12.09
C GLY A 15 -6.90 -0.78 -13.22
N MET A 16 -6.87 -0.35 -14.48
CA MET A 16 -6.83 -1.27 -15.63
C MET A 16 -5.59 -2.17 -15.58
N ILE A 17 -4.41 -1.57 -15.37
CA ILE A 17 -3.14 -2.33 -15.29
C ILE A 17 -3.14 -3.30 -14.11
N TYR A 18 -3.70 -2.90 -12.97
CA TYR A 18 -3.78 -3.74 -11.77
C TYR A 18 -4.62 -5.01 -12.00
N VAL A 19 -5.69 -4.92 -12.78
CA VAL A 19 -6.60 -6.05 -13.04
C VAL A 19 -6.10 -6.99 -14.14
N LEU A 20 -5.36 -6.48 -15.14
CA LEU A 20 -4.87 -7.28 -16.29
C LEU A 20 -4.31 -8.68 -15.97
N PRO A 21 -3.45 -8.88 -14.95
CA PRO A 21 -2.85 -10.18 -14.67
C PRO A 21 -3.73 -11.13 -13.86
N SER A 22 -4.92 -10.71 -13.41
CA SER A 22 -5.73 -11.46 -12.43
C SER A 22 -7.21 -11.52 -12.82
N SER A 23 -7.88 -12.64 -12.50
CA SER A 23 -9.34 -12.69 -12.60
C SER A 23 -9.96 -11.76 -11.55
N THR A 24 -10.68 -10.72 -11.97
CA THR A 24 -11.33 -9.79 -11.06
C THR A 24 -12.46 -10.48 -10.32
N GLN A 25 -12.23 -10.78 -9.03
CA GLN A 25 -13.30 -11.24 -8.15
C GLN A 25 -13.99 -10.02 -7.53
N PRO A 26 -15.32 -10.03 -7.35
CA PRO A 26 -16.06 -8.90 -6.77
C PRO A 26 -15.49 -8.43 -5.43
N ASP A 27 -14.94 -9.35 -4.65
CA ASP A 27 -14.38 -9.08 -3.32
C ASP A 27 -12.98 -8.44 -3.36
N SER A 28 -12.26 -8.56 -4.49
CA SER A 28 -10.90 -8.01 -4.65
C SER A 28 -10.85 -6.48 -4.66
N MET A 29 -11.98 -5.83 -4.94
CA MET A 29 -12.16 -4.37 -4.92
C MET A 29 -12.86 -3.88 -3.62
N GLY A 30 -12.87 -4.72 -2.58
CA GLY A 30 -13.44 -4.39 -1.28
C GLY A 30 -12.57 -3.44 -0.45
N ARG A 31 -12.92 -3.31 0.83
CA ARG A 31 -12.23 -2.44 1.80
C ARG A 31 -10.73 -2.72 1.94
N SER A 32 -10.30 -3.95 1.69
CA SER A 32 -8.88 -4.33 1.80
C SER A 32 -7.98 -3.51 0.88
N LEU A 33 -8.38 -3.35 -0.40
CA LEU A 33 -7.60 -2.60 -1.38
C LEU A 33 -7.51 -1.11 -1.03
N THR A 34 -8.60 -0.50 -0.57
CA THR A 34 -8.57 0.92 -0.17
C THR A 34 -7.65 1.14 1.03
N PHE A 35 -7.65 0.24 2.02
CA PHE A 35 -6.70 0.29 3.12
C PHE A 35 -5.25 0.19 2.64
N PHE A 36 -4.94 -0.71 1.70
CA PHE A 36 -3.61 -0.81 1.11
C PHE A 36 -3.20 0.45 0.34
N CYS A 37 -4.10 1.05 -0.43
CA CYS A 37 -3.85 2.32 -1.10
C CYS A 37 -3.54 3.44 -0.09
N TYR A 38 -4.32 3.56 1.00
CA TYR A 38 -4.05 4.51 2.07
C TYR A 38 -2.74 4.20 2.79
N THR A 39 -2.39 2.92 2.97
CA THR A 39 -1.10 2.51 3.54
C THR A 39 0.05 3.07 2.72
N ALA A 40 0.04 2.78 1.42
CA ALA A 40 1.09 3.23 0.51
C ALA A 40 1.20 4.76 0.53
N LEU A 41 0.07 5.45 0.51
CA LEU A 41 0.02 6.91 0.57
C LEU A 41 0.56 7.47 1.90
N LEU A 42 0.20 6.86 3.03
CA LEU A 42 0.66 7.26 4.36
C LEU A 42 2.15 6.99 4.58
N ILE A 43 2.68 5.87 4.06
CA ILE A 43 4.12 5.57 4.08
C ILE A 43 4.90 6.68 3.36
N GLY A 44 4.43 7.06 2.16
CA GLY A 44 5.09 8.08 1.36
C GLY A 44 4.98 9.49 1.96
N GLY A 45 3.83 9.82 2.51
CA GLY A 45 3.50 11.13 3.07
C GLY A 45 2.28 11.72 2.37
N ALA A 46 1.14 11.74 3.07
CA ALA A 46 -0.17 12.07 2.52
C ALA A 46 -0.29 13.48 1.91
N ALA A 47 0.54 14.42 2.37
CA ALA A 47 0.51 15.82 1.97
C ALA A 47 1.58 16.19 0.93
N THR A 48 2.29 15.21 0.32
CA THR A 48 3.44 15.49 -0.56
C THR A 48 3.21 15.04 -1.99
N ILE A 49 3.75 15.80 -2.95
CA ILE A 49 3.60 15.52 -4.41
C ILE A 49 4.25 14.18 -4.79
N PHE A 50 5.42 13.87 -4.23
CA PHE A 50 6.16 12.63 -4.51
C PHE A 50 5.89 11.49 -3.52
N GLY A 51 5.13 11.76 -2.45
CA GLY A 51 4.76 10.77 -1.44
C GLY A 51 4.09 9.54 -2.03
N PRO A 52 3.01 9.68 -2.84
CA PRO A 52 2.33 8.52 -3.42
C PRO A 52 3.24 7.59 -4.24
N VAL A 53 4.20 8.15 -4.97
CA VAL A 53 5.13 7.36 -5.81
C VAL A 53 6.12 6.57 -4.94
N LEU A 54 6.79 7.24 -4.00
CA LEU A 54 7.74 6.58 -3.10
C LEU A 54 7.05 5.60 -2.16
N GLY A 55 5.87 5.97 -1.66
CA GLY A 55 5.03 5.13 -0.82
C GLY A 55 4.59 3.85 -1.51
N ALA A 56 4.18 3.92 -2.78
CA ALA A 56 3.85 2.75 -3.59
C ALA A 56 5.08 1.83 -3.80
N LEU A 57 6.24 2.40 -4.15
CA LEU A 57 7.47 1.63 -4.35
C LEU A 57 7.88 0.88 -3.08
N ILE A 58 7.86 1.56 -1.93
CA ILE A 58 8.21 0.94 -0.64
C ILE A 58 7.17 -0.11 -0.25
N PHE A 59 5.88 0.18 -0.40
CA PHE A 59 4.81 -0.75 -0.07
C PHE A 59 4.92 -2.05 -0.85
N PHE A 60 5.00 -1.96 -2.19
CA PHE A 60 5.10 -3.15 -3.03
C PHE A 60 6.45 -3.85 -2.86
N GLY A 61 7.55 -3.09 -2.71
CA GLY A 61 8.88 -3.65 -2.46
C GLY A 61 8.97 -4.42 -1.15
N CYS A 62 8.47 -3.86 -0.04
CA CYS A 62 8.39 -4.54 1.25
C CYS A 62 7.50 -5.77 1.18
N ARG A 63 6.31 -5.68 0.55
CA ARG A 63 5.41 -6.83 0.39
C ARG A 63 6.10 -7.98 -0.35
N ILE A 64 6.75 -7.67 -1.47
CA ILE A 64 7.49 -8.64 -2.27
C ILE A 64 8.65 -9.24 -1.47
N GLY A 65 9.42 -8.40 -0.76
CA GLY A 65 10.50 -8.85 0.12
C GLY A 65 10.03 -9.83 1.20
N ILE A 66 8.96 -9.47 1.92
CA ILE A 66 8.34 -10.34 2.95
C ILE A 66 7.90 -11.67 2.34
N LYS A 67 7.24 -11.63 1.18
CA LYS A 67 6.78 -12.85 0.49
C LYS A 67 7.96 -13.77 0.13
N TYR A 68 9.02 -13.22 -0.49
CA TYR A 68 10.20 -14.01 -0.85
C TYR A 68 10.92 -14.57 0.37
N THR A 69 11.08 -13.78 1.43
CA THR A 69 11.69 -14.27 2.67
C THR A 69 10.84 -15.35 3.33
N ALA A 70 9.51 -15.18 3.36
CA ALA A 70 8.61 -16.17 3.94
C ALA A 70 8.66 -17.49 3.14
N SER A 71 8.61 -17.44 1.81
CA SER A 71 8.74 -18.63 0.96
C SER A 71 10.12 -19.29 1.02
N ALA A 72 11.19 -18.53 1.29
CA ALA A 72 12.55 -19.09 1.35
C ALA A 72 12.87 -19.78 2.69
N TYR A 73 12.31 -19.27 3.80
CA TYR A 73 12.63 -19.76 5.14
C TYR A 73 11.54 -20.67 5.76
N ILE A 74 10.31 -20.65 5.24
CA ILE A 74 9.19 -21.42 5.78
C ILE A 74 8.94 -22.63 4.87
N PRO A 75 9.06 -23.88 5.36
CA PRO A 75 8.78 -25.07 4.57
C PRO A 75 7.30 -25.17 4.17
N ASP A 76 7.02 -25.73 2.99
CA ASP A 76 5.67 -25.95 2.47
C ASP A 76 4.80 -26.85 3.37
N SER A 77 5.41 -27.59 4.31
CA SER A 77 4.72 -28.39 5.33
C SER A 77 4.05 -27.55 6.42
N VAL A 78 4.50 -26.31 6.63
CA VAL A 78 3.94 -25.39 7.63
C VAL A 78 3.03 -24.36 6.98
N MET A 79 3.37 -23.86 5.80
CA MET A 79 2.60 -22.81 5.13
C MET A 79 2.59 -23.00 3.60
N ASN A 80 1.41 -23.24 3.04
CA ASN A 80 1.21 -23.35 1.59
C ASN A 80 1.36 -21.96 0.92
N ALA A 81 1.70 -21.91 -0.36
CA ALA A 81 1.87 -20.69 -1.15
C ALA A 81 0.73 -19.66 -0.98
N GLN A 82 -0.53 -20.11 -0.89
CA GLN A 82 -1.68 -19.23 -0.64
C GLN A 82 -1.69 -18.64 0.78
N GLN A 83 -1.31 -19.42 1.78
CA GLN A 83 -1.19 -18.93 3.16
C GLN A 83 -0.01 -17.95 3.29
N THR A 84 1.08 -18.19 2.55
CA THR A 84 2.23 -17.28 2.48
C THR A 84 1.86 -15.93 1.87
N GLU A 85 1.01 -15.94 0.85
CA GLU A 85 0.48 -14.70 0.27
C GLU A 85 -0.39 -13.93 1.27
N GLN A 86 -1.29 -14.61 1.97
CA GLN A 86 -2.13 -13.98 3.01
C GLN A 86 -1.30 -13.46 4.18
N PHE A 87 -0.28 -14.20 4.61
CA PHE A 87 0.64 -13.79 5.67
C PHE A 87 1.39 -12.50 5.31
N SER A 88 1.86 -12.38 4.06
CA SER A 88 2.49 -11.15 3.56
C SER A 88 1.56 -9.93 3.71
N TYR A 89 0.26 -10.07 3.39
CA TYR A 89 -0.72 -8.99 3.58
C TYR A 89 -0.95 -8.63 5.06
N ILE A 90 -0.97 -9.61 5.96
CA ILE A 90 -1.12 -9.38 7.40
C ILE A 90 0.08 -8.58 7.93
N VAL A 91 1.30 -8.99 7.60
CA VAL A 91 2.52 -8.30 8.05
C VAL A 91 2.54 -6.85 7.55
N VAL A 92 2.13 -6.62 6.31
CA VAL A 92 2.00 -5.27 5.75
C VAL A 92 0.94 -4.45 6.48
N GLY A 93 -0.20 -5.06 6.84
CA GLY A 93 -1.24 -4.39 7.64
C GLY A 93 -0.77 -4.02 9.06
N VAL A 94 0.04 -4.86 9.70
CA VAL A 94 0.68 -4.53 10.98
C VAL A 94 1.69 -3.39 10.81
N ALA A 95 2.49 -3.42 9.75
CA ALA A 95 3.43 -2.34 9.44
C ALA A 95 2.70 -0.99 9.23
N LEU A 96 1.52 -0.99 8.58
CA LEU A 96 0.65 0.19 8.50
C LEU A 96 0.31 0.71 9.89
N MET A 97 -0.24 -0.15 10.75
CA MET A 97 -0.68 0.25 12.09
C MET A 97 0.46 0.90 12.87
N LEU A 98 1.66 0.33 12.80
CA LEU A 98 2.84 0.91 13.44
C LEU A 98 3.19 2.29 12.86
N ILE A 99 3.11 2.47 11.54
CA ILE A 99 3.39 3.77 10.91
C ILE A 99 2.36 4.82 11.32
N VAL A 100 1.08 4.48 11.35
CA VAL A 100 0.03 5.42 11.77
C VAL A 100 0.20 5.82 13.23
N ILE A 101 0.56 4.88 14.11
CA ILE A 101 0.78 5.14 15.53
C ILE A 101 2.03 6.00 15.75
N PHE A 102 3.16 5.63 15.16
CA PHE A 102 4.45 6.24 15.49
C PHE A 102 4.83 7.42 14.59
N ARG A 103 4.40 7.44 13.33
CA ARG A 103 4.74 8.48 12.34
C ARG A 103 3.58 8.71 11.36
N PRO A 104 2.47 9.34 11.79
CA PRO A 104 1.28 9.59 10.94
C PRO A 104 1.56 10.48 9.72
N GLN A 105 2.76 11.04 9.63
CA GLN A 105 3.19 11.99 8.61
C GLN A 105 3.87 11.27 7.42
N GLY A 106 4.22 10.00 7.57
CA GLY A 106 4.99 9.27 6.56
C GLY A 106 6.46 9.67 6.50
N ILE A 107 7.12 9.27 5.42
CA ILE A 107 8.56 9.48 5.19
C ILE A 107 8.86 10.92 4.75
N LEU A 108 8.06 11.48 3.84
CA LEU A 108 8.26 12.83 3.31
C LEU A 108 7.36 13.90 3.92
N GLY A 109 6.41 13.55 4.78
CA GLY A 109 5.47 14.51 5.34
C GLY A 109 6.14 15.54 6.24
N ASN A 110 5.73 16.79 6.07
CA ASN A 110 6.26 17.92 6.82
C ASN A 110 5.42 18.19 8.09
N LYS A 111 6.07 18.17 9.27
CA LYS A 111 5.44 18.47 10.58
C LYS A 111 4.77 19.84 10.63
N ARG A 112 5.18 20.76 9.77
CA ARG A 112 4.68 22.14 9.72
C ARG A 112 3.28 22.28 9.10
N GLU A 113 2.84 21.35 8.24
CA GLU A 113 1.50 21.42 7.62
C GLU A 113 0.41 20.72 8.45
N LEU A 114 0.81 19.89 9.43
CA LEU A 114 -0.11 19.19 10.35
C LEU A 114 -0.42 19.98 11.62
N ARG A 115 0.29 21.09 11.86
CA ARG A 115 -0.12 22.07 12.86
C ARG A 115 -1.12 22.99 12.17
N PHE A 116 -2.39 22.81 12.46
CA PHE A 116 -3.34 23.91 12.33
C PHE A 116 -2.81 25.02 13.26
N ASP A 117 -2.20 26.06 12.68
CA ASP A 117 -1.86 27.26 13.42
C ASP A 117 -3.20 27.85 13.88
N VAL A 118 -3.40 27.86 15.20
CA VAL A 118 -4.37 28.71 15.89
C VAL A 118 -3.69 29.98 16.32
#